data_AF-A0AAW5V665-F1
#
_entry.id   AF-A0AAW5V665-F1
#
_cell.length_a   1.000
_cell.length_b   1.000
_cell.length_c   1.000
_cell.angle_alpha   90.00
_cell.angle_beta   90.00
_cell.angle_gamma   90.00
#
_symmetry.space_group_name_H-M   'P 1'
#
loop_
_entity.id
_entity.type
_entity.pdbx_description
1 polymer ?
#
loop_
_entity_poly.entity_id
_entity_poly.type
_entity_poly.pdbx_seq_one_letter_code
_entity_poly.pdbx_strand_id
1 'polypeptide(L)'
;MDFSKAEAGKLKLAEEPYNLKKLVLEAIKIMNIQALIKGLDIHFHIDENIPPLLMFDANRLRQILLNLLGNAIKFTETGFVECKVTKLENSDTKSVKLRISIRDTGIGIAKESQEKIFDSFTQEDFSTTRRFGGTGLGLAICKQLLALMKSDLHLKSELNQGSEFYFDISLRIPEVDPQLKPTESQKNDLQLSGNHSNEMDGNSKILVVEDNPVNLGLMRNFIKRIFPEVKILEAQNGEEAIQVFLEESPSLILMDIQMPVMNGYDATKEIRKLPNGKNIPIIAVTAGIIAGEKEKCFQLGMDDYISKPVHKETLKQTLLKWL
;
A
#
# COMPACT_ATOMS: atom_id res chain seq x y z
N MET A 1 -18.98 24.29 22.17
CA MET A 1 -19.64 24.44 20.85
C MET A 1 -20.20 23.09 20.48
N ASP A 2 -21.52 23.05 20.33
CA ASP A 2 -22.34 21.86 20.16
C ASP A 2 -21.99 21.06 18.89
N PHE A 3 -21.36 19.90 19.07
CA PHE A 3 -21.22 18.88 18.01
C PHE A 3 -22.44 17.94 17.93
N SER A 4 -23.44 18.11 18.81
CA SER A 4 -24.36 17.02 19.14
C SER A 4 -25.66 16.94 18.34
N LYS A 5 -25.97 17.84 17.38
CA LYS A 5 -27.26 17.76 16.65
C LYS A 5 -27.25 18.14 15.17
N ALA A 6 -26.14 18.63 14.61
CA ALA A 6 -26.15 19.23 13.27
C ALA A 6 -25.76 18.28 12.11
N GLU A 7 -25.00 17.20 12.34
CA GLU A 7 -24.49 16.35 11.23
C GLU A 7 -25.27 15.06 10.99
N ALA A 8 -26.01 14.55 11.98
CA ALA A 8 -26.64 13.22 11.91
C ALA A 8 -27.69 13.05 10.79
N GLY A 9 -28.24 14.15 10.26
CA GLY A 9 -29.27 14.11 9.21
C GLY A 9 -28.80 14.34 7.77
N LYS A 10 -27.50 14.60 7.52
CA LYS A 10 -27.01 14.99 6.18
C LYS A 10 -25.81 14.19 5.65
N LEU A 11 -25.28 13.23 6.41
CA LEU A 11 -24.19 12.36 5.94
C LEU A 11 -24.72 11.35 4.91
N LYS A 12 -24.71 11.75 3.63
CA LYS A 12 -24.84 10.82 2.50
C LYS A 12 -23.47 10.23 2.18
N LEU A 13 -23.41 8.92 1.97
CA LEU A 13 -22.21 8.26 1.46
C LEU A 13 -21.98 8.67 0.01
N ALA A 14 -20.75 9.05 -0.32
CA ALA A 14 -20.32 9.28 -1.69
C ALA A 14 -19.76 7.98 -2.26
N GLU A 15 -20.64 7.06 -2.68
CA GLU A 15 -20.22 5.79 -3.26
C GLU A 15 -19.63 5.99 -4.66
N GLU A 16 -18.35 5.69 -4.80
CA GLU A 16 -17.61 5.76 -6.07
C GLU A 16 -16.83 4.47 -6.32
N PRO A 17 -16.52 4.13 -7.58
CA PRO A 17 -15.68 2.98 -7.87
C PRO A 17 -14.25 3.23 -7.39
N TYR A 18 -13.78 2.46 -6.40
CA TYR A 18 -12.45 2.60 -5.83
C TYR A 18 -11.77 1.26 -5.58
N ASN A 19 -10.43 1.27 -5.52
CA ASN A 19 -9.64 0.07 -5.23
C ASN A 19 -9.45 -0.11 -3.72
N LEU A 20 -10.15 -1.10 -3.16
CA LEU A 20 -10.10 -1.39 -1.72
C LEU A 20 -8.68 -1.78 -1.27
N LYS A 21 -7.98 -2.62 -2.03
CA LYS A 21 -6.63 -3.07 -1.68
C LYS A 21 -5.68 -1.87 -1.58
N LYS A 22 -5.74 -0.95 -2.54
CA LYS A 22 -4.98 0.30 -2.54
C LYS A 22 -5.27 1.14 -1.30
N LEU A 23 -6.55 1.34 -0.97
CA LEU A 23 -6.96 2.13 0.19
C LEU A 23 -6.44 1.55 1.52
N VAL A 24 -6.51 0.23 1.68
CA VAL A 24 -6.02 -0.46 2.89
C VAL A 24 -4.50 -0.31 3.01
N LEU A 25 -3.76 -0.52 1.91
CA LEU A 25 -2.31 -0.37 1.89
C LEU A 25 -1.86 1.07 2.18
N GLU A 26 -2.56 2.07 1.65
CA GLU A 26 -2.30 3.48 1.96
C GLU A 26 -2.51 3.80 3.44
N ALA A 27 -3.58 3.25 4.05
CA ALA A 27 -3.83 3.44 5.49
C ALA A 27 -2.73 2.79 6.34
N ILE A 28 -2.31 1.57 6.00
CA ILE A 28 -1.20 0.87 6.67
C ILE A 28 0.09 1.68 6.54
N LYS A 29 0.41 2.19 5.34
CA LYS A 29 1.63 2.97 5.10
C LYS A 29 1.73 4.19 6.02
N ILE A 30 0.63 4.93 6.18
CA ILE A 30 0.57 6.10 7.08
C ILE A 30 0.83 5.67 8.53
N MET A 31 0.24 4.56 8.95
CA MET A 31 0.32 4.06 10.32
C MET A 31 1.66 3.39 10.63
N ASN A 32 2.36 2.86 9.62
CA ASN A 32 3.64 2.19 9.79
C ASN A 32 4.72 3.11 10.37
N ILE A 33 4.68 4.42 10.03
CA ILE A 33 5.59 5.41 10.62
C ILE A 33 5.39 5.50 12.13
N GLN A 34 4.13 5.51 12.60
CA GLN A 34 3.80 5.60 14.01
C GLN A 34 4.18 4.30 14.76
N ALA A 35 3.95 3.15 14.12
CA ALA A 35 4.32 1.85 14.67
C ALA A 35 5.84 1.72 14.82
N LEU A 36 6.62 2.11 13.80
CA LEU A 36 8.08 2.07 13.83
C LEU A 36 8.67 2.95 14.94
N ILE A 37 8.14 4.15 15.14
CA ILE A 37 8.55 5.05 16.24
C ILE A 37 8.32 4.39 17.61
N LYS A 38 7.28 3.57 17.73
CA LYS A 38 6.95 2.80 18.93
C LYS A 38 7.67 1.45 19.03
N GLY A 39 8.40 1.02 18.00
CA GLY A 39 9.03 -0.29 17.93
C GLY A 39 8.04 -1.45 17.73
N LEU A 40 6.92 -1.19 17.06
CA LEU A 40 5.89 -2.20 16.74
C LEU A 40 5.92 -2.55 15.24
N ASP A 41 5.60 -3.80 14.93
CA ASP A 41 5.40 -4.25 13.55
C ASP A 41 3.92 -4.18 13.15
N ILE A 42 3.65 -3.87 11.88
CA ILE A 42 2.33 -4.01 11.27
C ILE A 42 2.33 -5.15 10.25
N HIS A 43 1.64 -6.23 10.58
CA HIS A 43 1.34 -7.32 9.66
C HIS A 43 0.06 -7.02 8.88
N PHE A 44 -0.04 -7.51 7.64
CA PHE A 44 -1.29 -7.45 6.92
C PHE A 44 -1.51 -8.65 6.01
N HIS A 45 -2.77 -8.97 5.77
CA HIS A 45 -3.19 -10.01 4.84
C HIS A 45 -4.45 -9.56 4.11
N ILE A 46 -4.39 -9.50 2.79
CA ILE A 46 -5.52 -9.11 1.93
C ILE A 46 -5.78 -10.24 0.97
N ASP A 47 -6.99 -10.79 0.98
CA ASP A 47 -7.38 -11.90 0.13
C ASP A 47 -7.28 -11.51 -1.36
N GLU A 48 -6.63 -12.38 -2.14
CA GLU A 48 -6.34 -12.13 -3.56
C GLU A 48 -7.63 -12.10 -4.39
N ASN A 49 -8.65 -12.85 -3.96
CA ASN A 49 -9.92 -13.05 -4.66
C ASN A 49 -10.91 -11.87 -4.53
N ILE A 50 -10.48 -10.77 -3.89
CA ILE A 50 -11.25 -9.53 -3.78
C ILE A 50 -11.16 -8.76 -5.12
N PRO A 51 -12.30 -8.40 -5.74
CA PRO A 51 -12.31 -7.59 -6.94
C PRO A 51 -11.52 -6.28 -6.78
N PRO A 52 -10.77 -5.84 -7.79
CA PRO A 52 -9.91 -4.66 -7.69
C PRO A 52 -10.68 -3.34 -7.62
N LEU A 53 -11.95 -3.31 -8.05
CA LEU A 53 -12.78 -2.11 -8.07
C LEU A 53 -14.14 -2.41 -7.44
N LEU A 54 -14.52 -1.62 -6.44
CA LEU A 54 -15.75 -1.78 -5.67
C LEU A 54 -16.40 -0.41 -5.47
N MET A 55 -17.73 -0.37 -5.37
CA MET A 55 -18.48 0.85 -5.10
C MET A 55 -18.55 1.10 -3.59
N PHE A 56 -17.85 2.13 -3.10
CA PHE A 56 -17.90 2.54 -1.70
C PHE A 56 -17.39 3.97 -1.51
N ASP A 57 -17.65 4.55 -0.34
CA ASP A 57 -17.07 5.84 0.06
C ASP A 57 -15.64 5.64 0.60
N ALA A 58 -14.65 5.90 -0.25
CA ALA A 58 -13.25 5.71 0.08
C ALA A 58 -12.78 6.59 1.24
N ASN A 59 -13.30 7.81 1.38
CA ASN A 59 -12.91 8.71 2.45
C ASN A 59 -13.39 8.21 3.81
N ARG A 60 -14.64 7.73 3.89
CA ARG A 60 -15.18 7.17 5.14
C ARG A 60 -14.53 5.86 5.53
N LEU A 61 -14.28 4.97 4.56
CA LEU A 61 -13.60 3.72 4.87
C LEU A 61 -12.16 3.95 5.33
N ARG A 62 -11.44 4.88 4.69
CA ARG A 62 -10.11 5.31 5.13
C ARG A 62 -10.13 5.87 6.54
N GLN A 63 -11.11 6.70 6.87
CA GLN A 63 -11.29 7.26 8.22
C GLN A 63 -11.48 6.15 9.27
N ILE A 64 -12.29 5.13 8.96
CA ILE A 64 -12.48 3.97 9.84
C ILE A 64 -11.15 3.24 10.06
N LEU A 65 -10.42 2.91 8.98
CA LEU A 65 -9.16 2.17 9.06
C LEU A 65 -8.09 2.91 9.87
N LEU A 66 -7.88 4.20 9.60
CA LEU A 66 -6.86 5.01 10.28
C LEU A 66 -7.13 5.09 11.79
N ASN A 67 -8.40 5.15 12.17
CA ASN A 67 -8.82 5.21 13.57
C ASN A 67 -8.60 3.89 14.29
N LEU A 68 -9.01 2.77 13.69
CA LEU A 68 -8.82 1.44 14.27
C LEU A 68 -7.33 1.07 14.35
N LEU A 69 -6.54 1.32 13.29
CA LEU A 69 -5.08 1.11 13.31
C LEU A 69 -4.39 2.03 14.32
N GLY A 70 -4.80 3.29 14.40
CA GLY A 70 -4.26 4.24 15.38
C GLY A 70 -4.53 3.80 16.82
N ASN A 71 -5.73 3.29 17.11
CA ASN A 71 -6.04 2.73 18.42
C ASN A 71 -5.20 1.49 18.73
N ALA A 72 -5.07 0.56 17.79
CA ALA A 72 -4.23 -0.63 17.94
C ALA A 72 -2.77 -0.28 18.28
N ILE A 73 -2.17 0.66 17.55
CA ILE A 73 -0.79 1.14 17.80
C ILE A 73 -0.71 1.87 19.14
N LYS A 74 -1.71 2.68 19.48
CA LYS A 74 -1.74 3.45 20.73
C LYS A 74 -1.75 2.56 21.97
N PHE A 75 -2.54 1.48 21.96
CA PHE A 75 -2.75 0.60 23.13
C PHE A 75 -1.86 -0.65 23.15
N THR A 76 -0.99 -0.82 22.15
CA THR A 76 0.07 -1.82 22.14
C THR A 76 1.39 -1.16 22.56
N GLU A 77 2.08 -1.75 23.53
CA GLU A 77 3.42 -1.30 23.96
C GLU A 77 4.53 -2.13 23.30
N THR A 78 4.34 -3.44 23.21
CA THR A 78 5.27 -4.40 22.59
C THR A 78 4.49 -5.43 21.78
N GLY A 79 5.05 -5.90 20.66
CA GLY A 79 4.42 -6.90 19.80
C GLY A 79 4.08 -6.34 18.43
N PHE A 80 2.93 -6.71 17.90
CA PHE A 80 2.49 -6.34 16.56
C PHE A 80 1.01 -5.98 16.48
N VAL A 81 0.67 -5.26 15.40
CA VAL A 81 -0.69 -5.01 14.93
C VAL A 81 -0.88 -5.76 13.62
N GLU A 82 -2.03 -6.36 13.38
CA GLU A 82 -2.35 -7.13 12.19
C GLU A 82 -3.63 -6.59 11.53
N CYS A 83 -3.59 -6.30 10.23
CA CYS A 83 -4.75 -5.92 9.43
C CYS A 83 -5.12 -7.02 8.44
N LYS A 84 -6.32 -7.59 8.56
CA LYS A 84 -6.84 -8.65 7.69
C LYS A 84 -8.02 -8.17 6.87
N VAL A 85 -8.04 -8.47 5.58
CA VAL A 85 -9.18 -8.28 4.70
C VAL A 85 -9.48 -9.61 4.02
N THR A 86 -10.57 -10.25 4.42
CA THR A 86 -10.95 -11.59 3.95
C THR A 86 -12.27 -11.55 3.21
N LYS A 87 -12.35 -12.21 2.05
CA LYS A 87 -13.61 -12.40 1.36
C LYS A 87 -14.46 -13.41 2.11
N LEU A 88 -15.71 -13.06 2.39
CA LEU A 88 -16.69 -13.98 2.95
C LEU A 88 -17.52 -14.58 1.82
N GLU A 89 -18.00 -15.80 2.02
CA GLU A 89 -18.94 -16.42 1.10
C GLU A 89 -20.21 -15.56 0.99
N ASN A 90 -20.63 -15.33 -0.25
CA ASN A 90 -21.83 -14.59 -0.58
C ASN A 90 -22.51 -15.26 -1.76
N SER A 91 -23.84 -15.35 -1.72
CA SER A 91 -24.66 -15.91 -2.81
C SER A 91 -24.91 -14.92 -3.94
N ASP A 92 -24.67 -13.62 -3.71
CA ASP A 92 -24.87 -12.56 -4.69
C ASP A 92 -23.63 -12.37 -5.59
N THR A 93 -23.84 -12.36 -6.90
CA THR A 93 -22.79 -12.17 -7.91
C THR A 93 -22.48 -10.70 -8.19
N LYS A 94 -23.36 -9.78 -7.75
CA LYS A 94 -23.21 -8.33 -7.94
C LYS A 94 -22.59 -7.61 -6.75
N SER A 95 -22.37 -8.32 -5.65
CA SER A 95 -21.74 -7.76 -4.46
C SER A 95 -20.75 -8.74 -3.83
N VAL A 96 -19.71 -8.19 -3.21
CA VAL A 96 -18.76 -8.97 -2.42
C VAL A 96 -18.94 -8.62 -0.96
N LYS A 97 -19.05 -9.66 -0.12
CA LYS A 97 -19.03 -9.51 1.33
C LYS A 97 -17.59 -9.67 1.82
N LEU A 98 -17.14 -8.73 2.62
CA LEU A 98 -15.75 -8.65 3.08
C LEU A 98 -15.75 -8.47 4.60
N ARG A 99 -14.84 -9.16 5.28
CA ARG A 99 -14.48 -8.86 6.67
C ARG A 99 -13.17 -8.10 6.69
N ILE A 100 -13.20 -6.94 7.33
CA ILE A 100 -11.99 -6.18 7.68
C ILE A 100 -11.79 -6.32 9.17
N SER A 101 -10.61 -6.79 9.57
CA SER A 101 -10.20 -7.00 10.96
C SER A 101 -8.89 -6.29 11.25
N ILE A 102 -8.80 -5.65 12.40
CA ILE A 102 -7.58 -5.07 12.96
C ILE A 102 -7.38 -5.69 14.33
N ARG A 103 -6.33 -6.49 14.45
CA ARG A 103 -5.93 -7.18 15.67
C ARG A 103 -4.67 -6.55 16.24
N ASP A 104 -4.60 -6.43 17.54
CA ASP A 104 -3.42 -5.98 18.28
C ASP A 104 -3.04 -7.00 19.37
N THR A 105 -1.84 -6.85 19.89
CA THR A 105 -1.28 -7.67 20.99
C THR A 105 -1.11 -6.86 22.28
N GLY A 106 -1.87 -5.76 22.40
CA GLY A 106 -1.76 -4.80 23.50
C GLY A 106 -2.46 -5.26 24.78
N ILE A 107 -2.81 -4.26 25.60
CA ILE A 107 -3.36 -4.48 26.96
C ILE A 107 -4.73 -5.18 27.00
N GLY A 108 -5.44 -5.25 25.87
CA GLY A 108 -6.81 -5.75 25.82
C GLY A 108 -7.81 -4.87 26.57
N ILE A 109 -9.06 -5.33 26.64
CA ILE A 109 -10.19 -4.57 27.21
C ILE A 109 -10.98 -5.49 28.17
N ALA A 110 -11.15 -5.04 29.40
CA ALA A 110 -11.92 -5.77 30.43
C ALA A 110 -13.40 -5.90 30.01
N LYS A 111 -14.01 -7.06 30.29
CA LYS A 111 -15.39 -7.40 29.85
C LYS A 111 -16.42 -6.35 30.23
N GLU A 112 -16.30 -5.78 31.42
CA GLU A 112 -17.19 -4.74 31.95
C GLU A 112 -17.13 -3.41 31.17
N SER A 113 -16.02 -3.13 30.48
CA SER A 113 -15.82 -1.92 29.68
C SER A 113 -16.13 -2.13 28.19
N GLN A 114 -16.23 -3.37 27.71
CA GLN A 114 -16.36 -3.68 26.27
C GLN A 114 -17.63 -3.11 25.62
N GLU A 115 -18.75 -3.02 26.34
CA GLU A 115 -19.96 -2.40 25.81
C GLU A 115 -19.86 -0.86 25.81
N LYS A 116 -19.22 -0.31 26.84
CA LYS A 116 -19.15 1.14 27.07
C LYS A 116 -18.20 1.86 26.12
N ILE A 117 -17.15 1.21 25.60
CA ILE A 117 -16.16 1.88 24.70
C ILE A 117 -16.76 2.38 23.38
N PHE A 118 -17.96 1.92 23.01
CA PHE A 118 -18.66 2.34 21.81
C PHE A 118 -19.58 3.54 22.04
N ASP A 119 -19.83 3.90 23.29
CA ASP A 119 -20.66 5.04 23.62
C ASP A 119 -19.86 6.34 23.44
N SER A 120 -20.57 7.38 23.01
CA SER A 120 -19.96 8.70 22.87
C SER A 120 -19.65 9.25 24.27
N PHE A 121 -18.40 9.66 24.52
CA PHE A 121 -17.94 10.29 25.77
C PHE A 121 -17.76 9.39 27.01
N THR A 122 -17.73 8.07 26.87
CA THR A 122 -17.30 7.16 27.96
C THR A 122 -15.77 7.19 28.11
N GLN A 123 -15.27 8.31 28.62
CA GLN A 123 -13.93 8.42 29.19
C GLN A 123 -13.99 7.91 30.63
N GLU A 124 -14.04 6.58 30.83
CA GLU A 124 -13.92 6.01 32.18
C GLU A 124 -12.45 6.12 32.66
N ASP A 125 -12.24 7.14 33.48
CA ASP A 125 -11.26 7.29 34.57
C ASP A 125 -9.74 7.33 34.29
N PHE A 126 -9.27 8.57 34.17
CA PHE A 126 -8.11 9.18 34.85
C PHE A 126 -6.94 8.28 35.33
N SER A 127 -6.24 7.62 34.41
CA SER A 127 -4.78 7.41 34.57
C SER A 127 -4.03 7.29 33.23
N THR A 128 -4.65 6.66 32.23
CA THR A 128 -4.04 6.36 30.93
C THR A 128 -4.19 7.51 29.90
N THR A 129 -5.26 8.29 29.96
CA THR A 129 -5.54 9.36 28.98
C THR A 129 -4.59 10.56 29.08
N ARG A 130 -3.96 10.80 30.24
CA ARG A 130 -2.95 11.85 30.41
C ARG A 130 -1.62 11.53 29.72
N ARG A 131 -1.33 10.26 29.43
CA ARG A 131 -0.13 9.85 28.67
C ARG A 131 -0.35 9.80 27.16
N PHE A 132 -1.58 9.58 26.68
CA PHE A 132 -1.84 9.21 25.27
C PHE A 132 -2.94 10.02 24.55
N GLY A 133 -3.19 11.27 24.97
CA GLY A 133 -3.92 12.33 24.25
C GLY A 133 -4.87 11.92 23.12
N GLY A 134 -6.07 11.42 23.43
CA GLY A 134 -7.10 11.11 22.43
C GLY A 134 -8.46 11.67 22.82
N THR A 135 -9.26 12.09 21.84
CA THR A 135 -10.57 12.73 22.02
C THR A 135 -11.68 11.78 22.46
N GLY A 136 -11.44 10.46 22.45
CA GLY A 136 -12.44 9.44 22.82
C GLY A 136 -13.57 9.26 21.80
N LEU A 137 -13.61 10.06 20.73
CA LEU A 137 -14.68 10.05 19.73
C LEU A 137 -14.49 9.02 18.62
N GLY A 138 -13.30 8.42 18.53
CA GLY A 138 -12.91 7.57 17.41
C GLY A 138 -13.88 6.40 17.16
N LEU A 139 -14.09 5.55 18.16
CA LEU A 139 -14.92 4.35 17.98
C LEU A 139 -16.40 4.69 17.74
N ALA A 140 -16.91 5.76 18.35
CA ALA A 140 -18.26 6.26 18.10
C ALA A 140 -18.45 6.70 16.64
N ILE A 141 -17.48 7.43 16.07
CA ILE A 141 -17.48 7.82 14.65
C ILE A 141 -17.43 6.58 13.74
N CYS A 142 -16.58 5.59 14.06
CA CYS A 142 -16.53 4.34 13.31
C CYS A 142 -17.89 3.63 13.30
N LYS A 143 -18.55 3.52 14.46
CA LYS A 143 -19.87 2.90 14.58
C LYS A 143 -20.94 3.64 13.75
N GLN A 144 -20.93 4.97 13.78
CA GLN A 144 -21.87 5.77 12.99
C GLN A 144 -21.64 5.61 11.47
N LEU A 145 -20.38 5.64 11.03
CA LEU A 145 -20.05 5.46 9.61
C LEU A 145 -20.38 4.04 9.12
N LEU A 146 -20.09 3.02 9.94
CA LEU A 146 -20.43 1.64 9.61
C LEU A 146 -21.95 1.44 9.55
N ALA A 147 -22.72 2.05 10.46
CA ALA A 147 -24.18 2.01 10.40
C ALA A 147 -24.71 2.62 9.09
N LEU A 148 -24.13 3.72 8.60
CA LEU A 148 -24.47 4.28 7.28
C LEU A 148 -24.13 3.30 6.13
N MET A 149 -23.06 2.52 6.30
CA MET A 149 -22.64 1.45 5.38
C MET A 149 -23.38 0.12 5.61
N LYS A 150 -24.43 0.11 6.45
CA LYS A 150 -25.21 -1.09 6.83
C LYS A 150 -24.34 -2.22 7.40
N SER A 151 -23.35 -1.83 8.20
CA SER A 151 -22.39 -2.71 8.84
C SER A 151 -22.29 -2.36 10.34
N ASP A 152 -21.83 -3.32 11.14
CA ASP A 152 -21.65 -3.16 12.57
C ASP A 152 -20.19 -3.40 12.95
N LEU A 153 -19.69 -2.61 13.90
CA LEU A 153 -18.37 -2.79 14.48
C LEU A 153 -18.45 -3.82 15.61
N HIS A 154 -17.61 -4.84 15.54
CA HIS A 154 -17.50 -5.90 16.52
C HIS A 154 -16.14 -5.86 17.22
N LEU A 155 -16.09 -6.40 18.43
CA LEU A 155 -14.88 -6.53 19.25
C LEU A 155 -14.76 -7.96 19.78
N LYS A 156 -13.54 -8.48 19.73
CA LYS A 156 -13.08 -9.60 20.56
C LYS A 156 -11.86 -9.13 21.33
N SER A 157 -11.88 -9.20 22.65
CA SER A 157 -10.75 -8.73 23.45
C SER A 157 -10.66 -9.50 24.76
N GLU A 158 -9.43 -9.73 25.20
CA GLU A 158 -9.12 -10.32 26.49
C GLU A 158 -7.96 -9.55 27.12
N LEU A 159 -8.05 -9.29 28.43
CA LEU A 159 -7.08 -8.49 29.15
C LEU A 159 -5.68 -9.12 29.03
N ASN A 160 -4.69 -8.30 28.67
CA ASN A 160 -3.29 -8.66 28.39
C ASN A 160 -3.07 -9.64 27.22
N GLN A 161 -4.08 -9.92 26.38
CA GLN A 161 -3.93 -10.70 25.16
C GLN A 161 -4.18 -9.89 23.88
N GLY A 162 -4.52 -8.61 24.02
CA GLY A 162 -4.83 -7.70 22.93
C GLY A 162 -6.31 -7.67 22.55
N SER A 163 -6.61 -6.98 21.46
CA SER A 163 -7.97 -6.81 20.95
C SER A 163 -8.04 -7.05 19.44
N GLU A 164 -9.20 -7.49 18.96
CA GLU A 164 -9.54 -7.59 17.55
C GLU A 164 -10.84 -6.80 17.31
N PHE A 165 -10.73 -5.69 16.59
CA PHE A 165 -11.87 -4.95 16.07
C PHE A 165 -12.12 -5.38 14.63
N TYR A 166 -13.35 -5.75 14.31
CA TYR A 166 -13.69 -6.18 12.95
C TYR A 166 -15.10 -5.77 12.55
N PHE A 167 -15.34 -5.67 11.26
CA PHE A 167 -16.65 -5.40 10.70
C PHE A 167 -16.82 -6.10 9.35
N ASP A 168 -18.07 -6.41 9.02
CA ASP A 168 -18.42 -7.08 7.77
C ASP A 168 -19.15 -6.09 6.86
N ILE A 169 -18.61 -5.82 5.68
CA ILE A 169 -19.17 -4.86 4.73
C ILE A 169 -19.50 -5.56 3.41
N SER A 170 -20.66 -5.23 2.85
CA SER A 170 -21.08 -5.69 1.52
C SER A 170 -20.90 -4.57 0.51
N LEU A 171 -19.99 -4.76 -0.44
CA LEU A 171 -19.65 -3.77 -1.46
C LEU A 171 -20.12 -4.22 -2.83
N ARG A 172 -20.77 -3.32 -3.57
CA ARG A 172 -21.23 -3.62 -4.93
C ARG A 172 -20.05 -3.63 -5.89
N ILE A 173 -20.08 -4.58 -6.81
CA ILE A 173 -19.17 -4.60 -7.95
C ILE A 173 -19.77 -3.66 -9.02
N PRO A 174 -19.02 -2.72 -9.58
CA PRO A 174 -19.51 -1.88 -10.67
C PRO A 174 -20.02 -2.75 -11.83
N GLU A 175 -21.23 -2.49 -12.32
CA GLU A 175 -21.72 -3.17 -13.53
C GLU A 175 -20.86 -2.72 -14.71
N VAL A 176 -20.14 -3.66 -15.32
CA VAL A 176 -19.44 -3.42 -16.58
C VAL A 176 -20.50 -3.41 -17.67
N ASP A 177 -20.86 -2.23 -18.17
CA ASP A 177 -21.69 -2.14 -19.38
C ASP A 177 -20.90 -2.77 -20.56
N PRO A 178 -21.42 -3.82 -21.21
CA PRO A 178 -20.76 -4.49 -22.33
C PRO A 178 -20.52 -3.58 -23.55
N GLN A 179 -21.19 -2.42 -23.63
CA GLN A 179 -21.01 -1.41 -24.68
C GLN A 179 -20.13 -0.24 -24.24
N LEU A 180 -19.87 -0.08 -22.95
CA LEU A 180 -18.81 0.77 -22.44
C LEU A 180 -17.48 0.03 -22.59
N LYS A 181 -16.83 0.25 -23.74
CA LYS A 181 -15.36 0.20 -23.78
C LYS A 181 -14.85 1.00 -22.57
N PRO A 182 -13.76 0.55 -21.90
CA PRO A 182 -13.22 1.24 -20.74
C PRO A 182 -13.08 2.71 -21.10
N THR A 183 -13.88 3.56 -20.44
CA THR A 183 -13.98 4.97 -20.80
C THR A 183 -12.61 5.59 -20.61
N GLU A 184 -12.07 6.12 -21.70
CA GLU A 184 -10.73 6.71 -21.82
C GLU A 184 -10.58 8.05 -21.08
N SER A 185 -11.25 8.19 -19.94
CA SER A 185 -11.30 9.43 -19.15
C SER A 185 -10.47 9.34 -17.87
N GLN A 186 -9.38 8.56 -17.89
CA GLN A 186 -8.13 8.80 -17.13
C GLN A 186 -6.91 8.37 -17.98
N LYS A 187 -7.02 8.53 -19.32
CA LYS A 187 -5.94 8.28 -20.29
C LYS A 187 -5.23 9.56 -20.78
N ASN A 188 -5.59 10.74 -20.30
CA ASN A 188 -5.08 12.02 -20.84
C ASN A 188 -3.98 12.69 -19.99
N ASP A 189 -3.03 11.92 -19.47
CA ASP A 189 -1.69 12.43 -19.12
C ASP A 189 -0.55 11.50 -19.57
N LEU A 190 -0.84 10.50 -20.41
CA LEU A 190 0.12 9.51 -20.91
C LEU A 190 0.12 9.42 -22.45
N GLN A 191 0.01 10.57 -23.11
CA GLN A 191 0.38 10.69 -24.53
C GLN A 191 1.60 11.58 -24.67
N LEU A 192 2.78 10.97 -24.58
CA LEU A 192 3.90 11.30 -25.46
C LEU A 192 4.63 10.00 -25.82
N SER A 193 4.25 9.48 -26.99
CA SER A 193 5.09 8.80 -27.99
C SER A 193 5.91 7.57 -27.60
N GLY A 194 5.51 6.41 -28.15
CA GLY A 194 6.41 5.26 -28.32
C GLY A 194 5.69 3.98 -28.69
N ASN A 195 5.47 3.74 -29.98
CA ASN A 195 5.05 2.45 -30.53
C ASN A 195 6.05 1.35 -30.14
N HIS A 196 5.70 0.42 -29.25
CA HIS A 196 6.22 -0.94 -29.31
C HIS A 196 5.11 -1.94 -28.95
N SER A 197 4.86 -2.82 -29.91
CA SER A 197 3.92 -3.93 -29.90
C SER A 197 4.27 -4.97 -28.82
N ASN A 198 3.22 -5.42 -28.11
CA ASN A 198 3.20 -6.51 -27.14
C ASN A 198 3.61 -7.88 -27.72
N GLU A 199 4.90 -8.09 -27.95
CA GLU A 199 5.53 -9.42 -27.95
C GLU A 199 6.89 -9.26 -27.28
N MET A 200 7.05 -9.80 -26.05
CA MET A 200 8.38 -9.87 -25.44
C MET A 200 9.25 -10.77 -26.31
N ASP A 201 10.25 -10.17 -26.97
CA ASP A 201 11.30 -10.92 -27.64
C ASP A 201 12.04 -11.77 -26.60
N GLY A 202 12.31 -13.04 -26.90
CA GLY A 202 12.91 -14.02 -25.98
C GLY A 202 14.35 -13.69 -25.53
N ASN A 203 14.81 -12.47 -25.78
CA ASN A 203 16.15 -11.97 -25.55
C ASN A 203 16.17 -10.70 -24.65
N SER A 204 15.06 -10.34 -24.01
CA SER A 204 15.01 -9.22 -23.05
C SER A 204 16.04 -9.39 -21.93
N LYS A 205 16.80 -8.32 -21.66
CA LYS A 205 17.83 -8.29 -20.61
C LYS A 205 17.46 -7.26 -19.55
N ILE A 206 17.43 -7.67 -18.28
CA ILE A 206 17.21 -6.76 -17.14
C ILE A 206 18.51 -6.60 -16.38
N LEU A 207 19.00 -5.38 -16.24
CA LEU A 207 20.11 -5.06 -15.35
C LEU A 207 19.59 -4.75 -13.95
N VAL A 208 20.08 -5.48 -12.95
CA VAL A 208 19.80 -5.24 -11.54
C VAL A 208 21.05 -4.69 -10.88
N VAL A 209 20.96 -3.47 -10.34
CA VAL A 209 22.06 -2.78 -9.68
C VAL A 209 21.74 -2.67 -8.19
N GLU A 210 22.45 -3.44 -7.36
CA GLU A 210 22.27 -3.53 -5.92
C GLU A 210 23.55 -4.04 -5.26
N ASP A 211 24.06 -3.32 -4.27
CA ASP A 211 25.32 -3.62 -3.58
C ASP A 211 25.17 -4.73 -2.53
N ASN A 212 23.96 -4.93 -2.02
CA ASN A 212 23.67 -5.98 -1.05
C ASN A 212 23.35 -7.32 -1.75
N PRO A 213 24.19 -8.36 -1.57
CA PRO A 213 24.01 -9.64 -2.25
C PRO A 213 22.70 -10.37 -1.88
N VAL A 214 22.15 -10.10 -0.68
CA VAL A 214 20.87 -10.68 -0.25
C VAL A 214 19.71 -10.05 -1.02
N ASN A 215 19.69 -8.73 -1.15
CA ASN A 215 18.67 -8.00 -1.91
C ASN A 215 18.75 -8.34 -3.41
N LEU A 216 19.96 -8.38 -3.96
CA LEU A 216 20.22 -8.79 -5.33
C LEU A 216 19.69 -10.20 -5.59
N GLY A 217 19.94 -11.13 -4.67
CA GLY A 217 19.40 -12.49 -4.72
C GLY A 217 17.88 -12.57 -4.64
N LEU A 218 17.25 -11.76 -3.80
CA LEU A 218 15.80 -11.66 -3.70
C LEU A 218 15.18 -11.16 -5.02
N MET A 219 15.70 -10.06 -5.56
CA MET A 219 15.23 -9.47 -6.82
C MET A 219 15.40 -10.44 -7.98
N ARG A 220 16.57 -11.09 -8.11
CA ARG A 220 16.83 -12.13 -9.11
C ARG A 220 15.78 -13.24 -9.06
N ASN A 221 15.49 -13.75 -7.86
CA ASN A 221 14.51 -14.82 -7.65
C ASN A 221 13.09 -14.37 -8.04
N PHE A 222 12.70 -13.14 -7.73
CA PHE A 222 11.41 -12.61 -8.15
C PHE A 222 11.33 -12.45 -9.67
N ILE A 223 12.34 -11.86 -10.30
CA ILE A 223 12.41 -11.66 -11.75
C ILE A 223 12.31 -13.00 -12.48
N LYS A 224 13.12 -14.00 -12.11
CA LYS A 224 13.06 -15.34 -12.74
C LYS A 224 11.71 -16.04 -12.58
N ARG A 225 10.99 -15.79 -11.48
CA ARG A 225 9.63 -16.35 -11.28
C ARG A 225 8.59 -15.64 -12.14
N ILE A 226 8.82 -14.40 -12.54
CA ILE A 226 7.88 -13.61 -13.36
C ILE A 226 8.18 -13.84 -14.84
N PHE A 227 9.46 -13.77 -15.22
CA PHE A 227 9.97 -13.97 -16.58
C PHE A 227 11.10 -15.01 -16.56
N PRO A 228 10.79 -16.31 -16.72
CA PRO A 228 11.80 -17.38 -16.66
C PRO A 228 12.94 -17.22 -17.66
N GLU A 229 12.59 -16.78 -18.88
CA GLU A 229 13.50 -16.68 -20.03
C GLU A 229 14.34 -15.38 -20.06
N VAL A 230 14.07 -14.41 -19.17
CA VAL A 230 14.79 -13.12 -19.19
C VAL A 230 16.26 -13.29 -18.78
N LYS A 231 17.19 -12.65 -19.48
CA LYS A 231 18.59 -12.60 -19.05
C LYS A 231 18.72 -11.55 -17.94
N ILE A 232 19.20 -11.95 -16.77
CA ILE A 232 19.47 -11.02 -15.66
C ILE A 232 20.95 -10.67 -15.70
N LEU A 233 21.23 -9.38 -15.81
CA LEU A 233 22.55 -8.79 -15.68
C LEU A 233 22.65 -8.15 -14.29
N GLU A 234 23.85 -8.08 -13.74
CA GLU A 234 24.05 -7.65 -12.35
C GLU A 234 25.22 -6.68 -12.25
N ALA A 235 25.08 -5.71 -11.36
CA ALA A 235 26.13 -4.77 -10.99
C ALA A 235 25.98 -4.42 -9.50
N GLN A 236 27.10 -4.15 -8.83
CA GLN A 236 27.12 -3.86 -7.38
C GLN A 236 27.25 -2.37 -7.06
N ASN A 237 27.49 -1.53 -8.07
CA ASN A 237 27.60 -0.09 -7.92
C ASN A 237 27.33 0.62 -9.26
N GLY A 238 27.29 1.94 -9.24
CA GLY A 238 27.00 2.76 -10.42
C GLY A 238 28.03 2.67 -11.55
N GLU A 239 29.32 2.47 -11.24
CA GLU A 239 30.38 2.36 -12.27
C GLU A 239 30.23 1.05 -13.06
N GLU A 240 30.04 -0.06 -12.34
CA GLU A 240 29.74 -1.36 -12.94
C GLU A 240 28.45 -1.31 -13.77
N ALA A 241 27.42 -0.61 -13.28
CA ALA A 241 26.16 -0.46 -14.01
C ALA A 241 26.35 0.23 -15.37
N ILE A 242 27.19 1.28 -15.42
CA ILE A 242 27.51 1.98 -16.67
C ILE A 242 28.26 1.05 -17.63
N GLN A 243 29.23 0.28 -17.11
CA GLN A 243 29.99 -0.67 -17.92
C GLN A 243 29.08 -1.75 -18.52
N VAL A 244 28.26 -2.39 -17.70
CA VAL A 244 27.32 -3.42 -18.16
C VAL A 244 26.29 -2.85 -19.13
N PHE A 245 25.84 -1.61 -18.92
CA PHE A 245 24.95 -0.92 -19.87
C PHE A 245 25.59 -0.79 -21.27
N LEU A 246 26.86 -0.37 -21.34
CA LEU A 246 27.60 -0.21 -22.60
C LEU A 246 27.84 -1.54 -23.30
N GLU A 247 28.18 -2.59 -22.56
CA GLU A 247 28.56 -3.89 -23.12
C GLU A 247 27.35 -4.73 -23.54
N GLU A 248 26.28 -4.71 -22.73
CA GLU A 248 25.18 -5.67 -22.88
C GLU A 248 23.89 -5.05 -23.41
N SER A 249 23.77 -3.71 -23.41
CA SER A 249 22.58 -2.97 -23.88
C SER A 249 21.27 -3.54 -23.30
N PRO A 250 21.06 -3.42 -21.97
CA PRO A 250 19.85 -3.94 -21.33
C PRO A 250 18.57 -3.30 -21.89
N SER A 251 17.46 -3.99 -21.70
CA SER A 251 16.11 -3.50 -22.04
C SER A 251 15.50 -2.68 -20.90
N LEU A 252 15.94 -2.92 -19.66
CA LEU A 252 15.49 -2.21 -18.46
C LEU A 252 16.56 -2.27 -17.37
N ILE A 253 16.66 -1.20 -16.56
CA ILE A 253 17.55 -1.14 -15.40
C ILE A 253 16.73 -0.96 -14.11
N LEU A 254 16.94 -1.83 -13.13
CA LEU A 254 16.54 -1.63 -11.74
C LEU A 254 17.75 -1.08 -10.98
N MET A 255 17.68 0.17 -10.53
CA MET A 255 18.83 0.90 -10.01
C MET A 255 18.64 1.25 -8.54
N ASP A 256 19.38 0.62 -7.64
CA ASP A 256 19.45 1.10 -6.26
C ASP A 256 20.04 2.51 -6.20
N ILE A 257 19.44 3.36 -5.36
CA ILE A 257 19.91 4.73 -5.18
C ILE A 257 21.14 4.76 -4.29
N GLN A 258 21.14 3.99 -3.21
CA GLN A 258 22.16 4.08 -2.16
C GLN A 258 23.16 2.95 -2.30
N MET A 259 24.24 3.21 -3.06
CA MET A 259 25.32 2.25 -3.28
C MET A 259 26.69 2.90 -3.03
N PRO A 260 27.71 2.11 -2.64
CA PRO A 260 29.08 2.59 -2.52
C PRO A 260 29.68 2.93 -3.89
N VAL A 261 30.83 3.62 -3.89
CA VAL A 261 31.60 4.06 -5.08
C VAL A 261 30.86 5.10 -5.92
N MET A 262 29.77 4.70 -6.57
CA MET A 262 28.89 5.57 -7.34
C MET A 262 27.43 5.23 -7.04
N ASN A 263 26.69 6.24 -6.59
CA ASN A 263 25.27 6.12 -6.27
C ASN A 263 24.40 6.05 -7.54
N GLY A 264 23.16 5.58 -7.41
CA GLY A 264 22.24 5.40 -8.54
C GLY A 264 21.85 6.69 -9.26
N TYR A 265 21.89 7.84 -8.57
CA TYR A 265 21.61 9.14 -9.18
C TYR A 265 22.70 9.55 -10.18
N ASP A 266 23.96 9.43 -9.77
CA ASP A 266 25.08 9.81 -10.61
C ASP A 266 25.26 8.79 -11.76
N ALA A 267 25.05 7.49 -11.47
CA ALA A 267 25.00 6.46 -12.50
C ALA A 267 23.93 6.75 -13.57
N THR A 268 22.72 7.14 -13.14
CA THR A 268 21.64 7.51 -14.06
C THR A 268 22.03 8.68 -14.95
N LYS A 269 22.62 9.75 -14.39
CA LYS A 269 23.06 10.91 -15.19
C LYS A 269 24.08 10.50 -16.26
N GLU A 270 25.04 9.65 -15.92
CA GLU A 270 26.03 9.18 -16.88
C GLU A 270 25.39 8.29 -17.94
N ILE A 271 24.53 7.33 -17.56
CA ILE A 271 23.80 6.50 -18.52
C ILE A 271 22.98 7.36 -19.49
N ARG A 272 22.29 8.40 -19.00
CA ARG A 272 21.49 9.31 -19.84
C ARG A 272 22.31 10.11 -20.87
N LYS A 273 23.63 10.26 -20.67
CA LYS A 273 24.53 10.88 -21.66
C LYS A 273 24.96 9.91 -22.77
N LEU A 274 24.84 8.60 -22.55
CA LEU A 274 25.29 7.57 -23.49
C LEU A 274 24.30 7.34 -24.65
N PRO A 275 24.78 6.81 -25.78
CA PRO A 275 23.90 6.32 -26.85
C PRO A 275 22.92 5.27 -26.30
N ASN A 276 21.66 5.32 -26.72
CA ASN A 276 20.53 4.49 -26.22
C ASN A 276 20.14 4.73 -24.75
N GLY A 277 20.98 5.41 -23.98
CA GLY A 277 20.73 5.73 -22.59
C GLY A 277 19.57 6.67 -22.38
N LYS A 278 19.13 7.46 -23.37
CA LYS A 278 17.98 8.37 -23.23
C LYS A 278 16.62 7.67 -23.18
N ASN A 279 16.51 6.49 -23.78
CA ASN A 279 15.22 5.82 -24.00
C ASN A 279 15.06 4.54 -23.17
N ILE A 280 16.13 4.07 -22.53
CA ILE A 280 16.06 2.88 -21.68
C ILE A 280 15.29 3.18 -20.39
N PRO A 281 14.31 2.35 -20.00
CA PRO A 281 13.68 2.45 -18.70
C PRO A 281 14.68 2.25 -17.55
N ILE A 282 14.82 3.25 -16.68
CA ILE A 282 15.59 3.20 -15.43
C ILE A 282 14.62 3.37 -14.26
N ILE A 283 14.45 2.30 -13.50
CA ILE A 283 13.53 2.22 -12.36
C ILE A 283 14.34 2.33 -11.07
N ALA A 284 14.10 3.37 -10.30
CA ALA A 284 14.78 3.57 -9.03
C ALA A 284 14.33 2.55 -7.99
N VAL A 285 15.25 1.90 -7.30
CA VAL A 285 14.96 1.10 -6.10
C VAL A 285 15.40 1.92 -4.90
N THR A 286 14.46 2.42 -4.11
CA THR A 286 14.73 3.44 -3.08
C THR A 286 14.10 3.08 -1.74
N ALA A 287 14.70 3.47 -0.63
CA ALA A 287 14.04 3.37 0.68
C ALA A 287 12.76 4.23 0.74
N GLY A 288 12.63 5.26 -0.11
CA GLY A 288 11.39 6.03 -0.28
C GLY A 288 10.94 6.78 0.98
N ILE A 289 11.88 7.16 1.85
CA ILE A 289 11.60 7.69 3.20
C ILE A 289 11.55 9.22 3.19
N ILE A 290 12.07 9.91 2.17
CA ILE A 290 12.19 11.38 2.17
C ILE A 290 11.26 12.00 1.12
N ALA A 291 10.38 12.91 1.57
CA ALA A 291 9.58 13.75 0.67
C ALA A 291 10.50 14.51 -0.30
N GLY A 292 10.28 14.37 -1.62
CA GLY A 292 11.15 14.92 -2.65
C GLY A 292 12.11 13.92 -3.30
N GLU A 293 12.34 12.73 -2.72
CA GLU A 293 13.21 11.71 -3.36
C GLU A 293 12.62 11.22 -4.68
N LYS A 294 11.30 11.05 -4.73
CA LYS A 294 10.58 10.63 -5.94
C LYS A 294 10.74 11.68 -7.04
N GLU A 295 10.47 12.94 -6.71
CA GLU A 295 10.63 14.08 -7.62
C GLU A 295 12.08 14.20 -8.12
N LYS A 296 13.05 13.98 -7.22
CA LYS A 296 14.48 13.97 -7.55
C LYS A 296 14.85 12.84 -8.51
N CYS A 297 14.28 11.64 -8.36
CA CYS A 297 14.50 10.53 -9.29
C CYS A 297 14.07 10.91 -10.72
N PHE A 298 12.86 11.45 -10.87
CA PHE A 298 12.34 11.88 -12.18
C PHE A 298 13.12 13.05 -12.77
N GLN A 299 13.49 14.04 -11.97
CA GLN A 299 14.31 15.18 -12.43
C GLN A 299 15.68 14.75 -12.96
N LEU A 300 16.23 13.67 -12.41
CA LEU A 300 17.51 13.11 -12.84
C LEU A 300 17.38 12.13 -14.01
N GLY A 301 16.16 11.95 -14.51
CA GLY A 301 15.85 11.18 -15.69
C GLY A 301 15.51 9.72 -15.42
N MET A 302 15.23 9.29 -14.18
CA MET A 302 14.67 7.95 -13.92
C MET A 302 13.18 7.94 -14.33
N ASP A 303 12.68 6.80 -14.78
CA ASP A 303 11.35 6.68 -15.39
C ASP A 303 10.27 6.16 -14.44
N ASP A 304 10.68 5.47 -13.37
CA ASP A 304 9.78 5.00 -12.31
C ASP A 304 10.56 4.69 -11.04
N TYR A 305 9.87 4.19 -10.02
CA TYR A 305 10.50 3.78 -8.76
C TYR A 305 9.76 2.61 -8.09
N ILE A 306 10.51 1.87 -7.27
CA ILE A 306 10.06 0.80 -6.39
C ILE A 306 10.62 1.10 -5.00
N SER A 307 9.76 1.13 -3.98
CA SER A 307 10.20 1.29 -2.60
C SER A 307 10.79 0.00 -2.04
N LYS A 308 11.88 0.09 -1.27
CA LYS A 308 12.40 -0.97 -0.42
C LYS A 308 11.53 -1.09 0.85
N PRO A 309 11.26 -2.32 1.37
CA PRO A 309 11.69 -3.60 0.82
C PRO A 309 10.96 -3.94 -0.49
N VAL A 310 11.69 -4.50 -1.46
CA VAL A 310 11.13 -4.85 -2.77
C VAL A 310 10.18 -6.04 -2.61
N HIS A 311 8.92 -5.86 -3.00
CA HIS A 311 7.90 -6.91 -3.02
C HIS A 311 7.71 -7.47 -4.43
N LYS A 312 7.50 -8.79 -4.53
CA LYS A 312 7.33 -9.51 -5.82
C LYS A 312 6.25 -8.88 -6.70
N GLU A 313 5.11 -8.51 -6.14
CA GLU A 313 3.96 -8.00 -6.91
C GLU A 313 4.20 -6.58 -7.43
N THR A 314 4.80 -5.70 -6.62
CA THR A 314 5.22 -4.36 -7.07
C THR A 314 6.24 -4.47 -8.18
N LEU A 315 7.25 -5.34 -8.01
CA LEU A 315 8.26 -5.59 -9.04
C LEU A 315 7.62 -6.12 -10.32
N LYS A 316 6.69 -7.08 -10.22
CA LYS A 316 5.95 -7.61 -11.37
C LYS A 316 5.18 -6.53 -12.13
N GLN A 317 4.43 -5.69 -11.42
CA GLN A 317 3.64 -4.62 -12.03
C GLN A 317 4.52 -3.59 -12.74
N THR A 318 5.63 -3.20 -12.12
CA THR A 318 6.59 -2.27 -12.72
C THR A 318 7.26 -2.89 -13.94
N LEU A 319 7.70 -4.15 -13.87
CA LEU A 319 8.32 -4.80 -15.02
C LEU A 319 7.34 -4.98 -16.20
N LEU A 320 6.08 -5.38 -15.95
CA LEU A 320 5.05 -5.49 -16.99
C LEU A 320 4.65 -4.15 -17.61
N LYS A 321 4.94 -3.02 -16.95
CA LYS A 321 4.68 -1.68 -17.47
C LYS A 321 5.77 -1.23 -18.45
N TRP A 322 7.01 -1.66 -18.24
CA TRP A 322 8.19 -1.11 -18.90
C TRP A 322 8.92 -2.09 -19.84
N LEU A 323 8.60 -3.38 -19.77
CA LEU A 323 9.04 -4.43 -20.69
C LEU A 323 7.85 -4.93 -21.51
#